data_AF-A0A7S1LSL6-F1
#
_entry.id   AF-A0A7S1LSL6-F1
#
_cell.length_a   1.000
_cell.length_b   1.000
_cell.length_c   1.000
_cell.angle_alpha   90.00
_cell.angle_beta   90.00
_cell.angle_gamma   90.00
#
_symmetry.space_group_name_H-M   'P 1'
#
loop_
_entity.id
_entity.type
_entity.pdbx_description
1 polymer ?
#
loop_
_entity_poly.entity_id
_entity_poly.type
_entity_poly.pdbx_seq_one_letter_code
_entity_poly.pdbx_strand_id
1 'polypeptide(L)'
;FKGIMLPMASENCALREATILASVMAKASIPMMHAAATIARLCVMTPWYGTTSILMAALVNKKYGLPVRVIDALVLHFCAFVGEERALPLVWHRALLIFVQRYKFELSDDHKRRIRDLVKVHGHEAVGAEVKRELLAPKPGEVAPADA
;
A
#
# COMPACT_ATOMS: atom_id res chain seq x y z
N PHE A 1 16.08 2.12 -9.85
CA PHE A 1 15.19 2.94 -9.00
C PHE A 1 15.45 4.44 -9.12
N LYS A 2 16.61 4.94 -8.67
CA LYS A 2 16.91 6.39 -8.65
C LYS A 2 16.91 7.09 -10.01
N GLY A 3 17.24 6.40 -11.11
CA GLY A 3 17.35 7.03 -12.43
C GLY A 3 16.09 7.04 -13.31
N ILE A 4 15.05 6.28 -12.96
CA ILE A 4 13.84 6.16 -13.81
C ILE A 4 12.59 6.26 -12.94
N MET A 5 12.44 5.33 -11.99
CA MET A 5 11.21 5.21 -11.22
C MET A 5 10.94 6.38 -10.27
N LEU A 6 11.96 6.89 -9.58
CA LEU A 6 11.78 8.02 -8.66
C LEU A 6 11.50 9.34 -9.41
N PRO A 7 12.24 9.70 -10.48
CA PRO A 7 11.90 10.85 -11.32
C PRO A 7 10.47 10.78 -11.89
N MET A 8 10.05 9.61 -12.38
CA MET A 8 8.68 9.41 -12.86
C MET A 8 7.62 9.51 -11.76
N ALA A 9 7.95 9.29 -10.49
CA ALA A 9 7.00 9.49 -9.41
C ALA A 9 6.93 10.95 -8.94
N SER A 10 7.98 11.75 -9.17
CA SER A 10 8.01 13.19 -8.85
C SER A 10 7.46 14.07 -9.96
N GLU A 11 7.60 13.66 -11.21
CA GLU A 11 7.07 14.36 -12.38
C GLU A 11 5.79 13.65 -12.78
N ASN A 12 4.70 14.39 -12.98
CA ASN A 12 3.34 13.87 -13.25
C ASN A 12 3.31 12.79 -14.36
N CYS A 13 3.54 11.54 -13.99
CA CYS A 13 3.69 10.42 -14.91
C CYS A 13 2.34 9.99 -15.48
N ALA A 14 2.30 9.68 -16.77
CA ALA A 14 1.08 9.23 -17.40
C ALA A 14 0.67 7.84 -16.90
N LEU A 15 -0.63 7.60 -16.80
CA LEU A 15 -1.19 6.34 -16.29
C LEU A 15 -0.65 5.12 -17.05
N ARG A 16 -0.47 5.25 -18.38
CA ARG A 16 0.06 4.18 -19.24
C ARG A 16 1.51 3.85 -18.90
N GLU A 17 2.34 4.86 -18.69
CA GLU A 17 3.76 4.69 -18.35
C GLU A 17 3.93 4.02 -16.99
N ALA A 18 3.18 4.48 -15.98
CA ALA A 18 3.16 3.87 -14.65
C ALA A 18 2.73 2.39 -14.70
N THR A 19 1.75 2.07 -15.54
CA THR A 19 1.25 0.69 -15.72
C THR A 19 2.29 -0.21 -16.40
N ILE A 20 2.95 0.29 -17.45
CA ILE A 20 4.03 -0.44 -18.13
C ILE A 20 5.17 -0.71 -17.15
N LEU A 21 5.62 0.31 -16.43
CA LEU A 21 6.70 0.17 -15.46
C LEU A 21 6.33 -0.79 -14.33
N ALA A 22 5.10 -0.71 -13.80
CA ALA A 22 4.58 -1.66 -12.82
C ALA A 22 4.62 -3.11 -13.33
N SER A 23 4.27 -3.35 -14.60
CA SER A 23 4.34 -4.68 -15.23
C SER A 23 5.77 -5.19 -15.34
N VAL A 24 6.71 -4.32 -15.75
CA VAL A 24 8.15 -4.65 -15.79
C VAL A 24 8.65 -5.00 -14.39
N MET A 25 8.31 -4.20 -13.39
CA MET A 25 8.70 -4.43 -12.00
C MET A 25 8.13 -5.74 -11.46
N ALA A 26 6.89 -6.08 -11.81
CA ALA A 26 6.28 -7.35 -11.43
C ALA A 26 7.02 -8.57 -12.00
N LYS A 27 7.68 -8.45 -13.17
CA LYS A 27 8.44 -9.52 -13.81
C LYS A 27 9.92 -9.54 -13.42
N ALA A 28 10.52 -8.38 -13.19
CA ALA A 28 11.93 -8.25 -12.88
C ALA A 28 12.27 -8.84 -11.49
N SER A 29 13.47 -9.43 -11.37
CA SER A 29 14.02 -9.82 -10.07
C SER A 29 14.65 -8.59 -9.41
N ILE A 30 14.11 -8.17 -8.27
CA ILE A 30 14.51 -6.97 -7.54
C ILE A 30 15.00 -7.39 -6.15
N PRO A 31 16.22 -7.00 -5.73
CA PRO A 31 16.67 -7.21 -4.36
C PRO A 31 15.79 -6.48 -3.34
N MET A 32 15.41 -7.17 -2.27
CA MET A 32 14.46 -6.68 -1.25
C MET A 32 14.86 -5.32 -0.66
N MET A 33 16.15 -5.13 -0.35
CA MET A 33 16.67 -3.87 0.21
C MET A 33 16.40 -2.66 -0.70
N HIS A 34 16.51 -2.83 -2.02
CA HIS A 34 16.24 -1.76 -2.97
C HIS A 34 14.74 -1.48 -3.11
N ALA A 35 13.90 -2.52 -3.06
CA ALA A 35 12.45 -2.36 -3.05
C ALA A 35 12.00 -1.61 -1.79
N ALA A 36 12.48 -2.03 -0.61
CA ALA A 36 12.18 -1.42 0.68
C ALA A 36 12.55 0.08 0.72
N ALA A 37 13.77 0.43 0.29
CA ALA A 37 14.21 1.82 0.23
C ALA A 37 13.37 2.65 -0.75
N THR A 38 12.96 2.07 -1.88
CA THR A 38 12.12 2.74 -2.87
C THR A 38 10.71 2.98 -2.33
N ILE A 39 10.09 1.98 -1.70
CA ILE A 39 8.76 2.13 -1.07
C ILE A 39 8.80 3.27 -0.03
N ALA A 40 9.79 3.24 0.86
CA ALA A 40 9.93 4.28 1.88
C ALA A 40 10.06 5.67 1.26
N ARG A 41 10.80 5.80 0.14
CA ARG A 41 10.91 7.06 -0.60
C ARG A 41 9.57 7.49 -1.22
N LEU A 42 8.84 6.58 -1.87
CA LEU A 42 7.53 6.90 -2.46
C LEU A 42 6.51 7.37 -1.42
N CYS A 43 6.59 6.84 -0.19
CA CYS A 43 5.69 7.22 0.90
C CYS A 43 5.83 8.69 1.32
N VAL A 44 7.05 9.25 1.22
CA VAL A 44 7.37 10.62 1.64
C VAL A 44 7.42 11.62 0.49
N MET A 45 7.23 11.17 -0.76
CA MET A 45 7.32 12.04 -1.92
C MET A 45 6.11 12.97 -2.01
N THR A 46 6.39 14.26 -2.20
CA THR A 46 5.43 15.32 -2.44
C THR A 46 5.84 16.08 -3.71
N PRO A 47 4.90 16.49 -4.59
CA PRO A 47 3.45 16.25 -4.54
C PRO A 47 3.06 14.78 -4.79
N TRP A 48 1.90 14.38 -4.31
CA TRP A 48 1.37 13.03 -4.54
C TRP A 48 0.54 12.97 -5.84
N TYR A 49 0.77 11.93 -6.63
CA TYR A 49 0.01 11.60 -7.83
C TYR A 49 -0.57 10.19 -7.72
N GLY A 50 -1.77 9.96 -8.27
CA GLY A 50 -2.41 8.64 -8.26
C GLY A 50 -1.58 7.53 -8.91
N THR A 51 -0.69 7.87 -9.85
CA THR A 51 0.22 6.93 -10.51
C THR A 51 1.30 6.39 -9.57
N THR A 52 1.68 7.15 -8.54
CA THR A 52 2.59 6.69 -7.47
C THR A 52 2.02 5.49 -6.73
N SER A 53 0.70 5.43 -6.52
CA SER A 53 0.04 4.26 -5.90
C SER A 53 0.14 2.99 -6.75
N ILE A 54 0.18 3.10 -8.08
CA ILE A 54 0.33 1.93 -8.99
C ILE A 54 1.73 1.34 -8.83
N LEU A 55 2.75 2.19 -8.83
CA LEU A 55 4.14 1.81 -8.66
C LEU A 55 4.40 1.20 -7.27
N MET A 56 3.80 1.80 -6.24
CA MET A 56 3.85 1.28 -4.87
C MET A 56 3.18 -0.09 -4.76
N ALA A 57 1.97 -0.23 -5.31
CA ALA A 57 1.26 -1.50 -5.34
C ALA A 57 2.06 -2.61 -6.03
N ALA A 58 2.76 -2.29 -7.12
CA ALA A 58 3.61 -3.25 -7.83
C ALA A 58 4.75 -3.80 -6.95
N LEU A 59 5.40 -2.93 -6.16
CA LEU A 59 6.46 -3.34 -5.22
C LEU A 59 5.91 -4.14 -4.04
N VAL A 60 4.79 -3.70 -3.47
CA VAL A 60 4.11 -4.39 -2.36
C VAL A 60 3.66 -5.78 -2.78
N ASN A 61 3.17 -5.94 -4.03
CA ASN A 61 2.68 -7.22 -4.54
C ASN A 61 3.77 -8.29 -4.71
N LYS A 62 5.06 -7.91 -4.68
CA LYS A 62 6.18 -8.86 -4.70
C LYS A 62 6.35 -9.69 -3.42
N LYS A 63 5.63 -9.35 -2.34
CA LYS A 63 5.64 -10.09 -1.05
C LYS A 63 7.04 -10.23 -0.44
N TYR A 64 7.84 -9.17 -0.49
CA TYR A 64 9.12 -9.16 0.21
C TYR A 64 8.92 -9.12 1.72
N GLY A 65 9.84 -9.72 2.49
CA GLY A 65 9.90 -9.50 3.95
C GLY A 65 10.35 -8.08 4.24
N LEU A 66 9.42 -7.12 4.27
CA LEU A 66 9.73 -5.71 4.47
C LEU A 66 10.12 -5.44 5.93
N PRO A 67 11.12 -4.56 6.18
CA PRO A 67 11.41 -4.09 7.54
C PRO A 67 10.20 -3.38 8.15
N VAL A 68 9.99 -3.53 9.47
CA VAL A 68 8.88 -2.90 10.21
C VAL A 68 8.77 -1.40 9.93
N ARG A 69 9.90 -0.69 9.89
CA ARG A 69 9.92 0.75 9.57
C ARG A 69 9.30 1.11 8.22
N VAL A 70 9.38 0.22 7.23
CA VAL A 70 8.78 0.44 5.90
C VAL A 70 7.28 0.20 5.94
N ILE A 71 6.82 -0.78 6.74
CA ILE A 71 5.40 -1.03 7.00
C ILE A 71 4.80 0.19 7.71
N ASP A 72 5.47 0.71 8.73
CA ASP A 72 5.03 1.91 9.46
C ASP A 72 4.91 3.12 8.52
N ALA A 73 5.89 3.31 7.63
CA ALA A 73 5.87 4.36 6.63
C ALA A 73 4.70 4.22 5.63
N LEU A 74 4.37 3.00 5.22
CA LEU A 74 3.20 2.72 4.37
C LEU A 74 1.89 3.06 5.10
N VAL A 75 1.73 2.64 6.35
CA VAL A 75 0.55 2.95 7.17
C VAL A 75 0.43 4.47 7.32
N LEU A 76 1.52 5.15 7.66
CA LEU A 76 1.56 6.60 7.79
C LEU A 76 1.18 7.31 6.49
N HIS A 77 1.70 6.84 5.35
CA HIS A 77 1.36 7.37 4.03
C HIS A 77 -0.14 7.30 3.76
N PHE A 78 -0.76 6.13 3.94
CA PHE A 78 -2.20 5.98 3.69
C PHE A 78 -3.04 6.80 4.68
N CYS A 79 -2.67 6.83 5.96
CA CYS A 79 -3.40 7.60 6.98
C CYS A 79 -3.26 9.12 6.80
N ALA A 80 -2.25 9.62 6.09
CA ALA A 80 -2.14 11.04 5.78
C ALA A 80 -3.32 11.56 4.94
N PHE A 81 -4.00 10.69 4.20
CA PHE A 81 -5.16 11.03 3.38
C PHE A 81 -6.48 11.10 4.17
N VAL A 82 -6.51 10.83 5.49
CA VAL A 82 -7.75 10.90 6.28
C VAL A 82 -8.44 12.27 6.16
N GLY A 83 -7.66 13.36 6.15
CA GLY A 83 -8.17 14.73 6.01
C GLY A 83 -8.29 15.23 4.56
N GLU A 84 -8.03 14.39 3.56
CA GLU A 84 -8.16 14.79 2.16
C GLU A 84 -9.65 14.91 1.78
N GLU A 85 -10.08 16.08 1.31
CA GLU A 85 -11.47 16.30 0.90
C GLU A 85 -11.76 15.79 -0.52
N ARG A 86 -10.71 15.66 -1.34
CA ARG A 86 -10.83 15.19 -2.72
C ARG A 86 -11.15 13.69 -2.74
N ALA A 87 -11.99 13.30 -3.69
CA ALA A 87 -12.26 11.90 -3.96
C ALA A 87 -10.97 11.17 -4.37
N LEU A 88 -10.56 10.18 -3.57
CA LEU A 88 -9.39 9.38 -3.86
C LEU A 88 -9.65 8.46 -5.06
N PRO A 89 -8.68 8.31 -5.99
CA PRO A 89 -8.90 7.51 -7.18
C PRO A 89 -8.89 6.00 -6.86
N LEU A 90 -9.58 5.20 -7.67
CA LEU A 90 -9.66 3.73 -7.49
C LEU A 90 -8.28 3.04 -7.38
N VAL A 91 -7.27 3.56 -8.07
CA VAL A 91 -5.89 3.04 -8.01
C VAL A 91 -5.28 3.15 -6.61
N TRP A 92 -5.65 4.18 -5.84
CA TRP A 92 -5.23 4.34 -4.45
C TRP A 92 -5.89 3.29 -3.55
N HIS A 93 -7.21 3.08 -3.68
CA HIS A 93 -7.92 2.05 -2.90
C HIS A 93 -7.39 0.65 -3.20
N ARG A 94 -7.10 0.35 -4.47
CA ARG A 94 -6.48 -0.93 -4.87
C ARG A 94 -5.09 -1.10 -4.28
N ALA A 95 -4.28 -0.04 -4.22
CA ALA A 95 -2.97 -0.10 -3.58
C ALA A 95 -3.07 -0.39 -2.08
N LEU A 96 -4.03 0.23 -1.39
CA LEU A 96 -4.33 -0.04 0.02
C LEU A 96 -4.75 -1.50 0.24
N LEU A 97 -5.65 -2.02 -0.61
CA LEU A 97 -6.09 -3.40 -0.52
C LEU A 97 -4.94 -4.39 -0.71
N ILE A 98 -4.08 -4.17 -1.71
CA ILE A 98 -2.90 -5.03 -1.94
C ILE A 98 -1.98 -4.98 -0.73
N PHE A 99 -1.74 -3.80 -0.16
CA PHE A 99 -0.93 -3.66 1.06
C PHE A 99 -1.49 -4.49 2.21
N VAL A 100 -2.78 -4.36 2.51
CA VAL A 100 -3.43 -5.12 3.59
C VAL A 100 -3.40 -6.62 3.30
N GLN A 101 -3.75 -7.06 2.09
CA GLN A 101 -3.73 -8.49 1.72
C GLN A 101 -2.35 -9.12 1.87
N ARG A 102 -1.27 -8.37 1.59
CA ARG A 102 0.10 -8.90 1.65
C ARG A 102 0.70 -8.84 3.05
N TYR A 103 0.37 -7.83 3.86
CA TYR A 103 1.07 -7.55 5.11
C TYR A 103 0.16 -7.58 6.36
N LYS A 104 -1.09 -8.07 6.26
CA LYS A 104 -2.07 -8.10 7.38
C LYS A 104 -1.57 -8.78 8.67
N PHE A 105 -0.60 -9.70 8.58
CA PHE A 105 -0.10 -10.43 9.74
C PHE A 105 1.07 -9.72 10.44
N GLU A 106 1.71 -8.80 9.72
CA GLU A 106 2.78 -7.93 10.14
C GLU A 106 2.26 -6.58 10.69
N LEU A 107 0.97 -6.29 10.51
CA LEU A 107 0.31 -5.11 11.09
C LEU A 107 0.03 -5.30 12.59
N SER A 108 0.44 -4.32 13.39
CA SER A 108 0.03 -4.20 14.79
C SER A 108 -1.46 -3.85 14.90
N ASP A 109 -2.06 -4.04 16.08
CA ASP A 109 -3.45 -3.67 16.31
C ASP A 109 -3.69 -2.17 16.12
N ASP A 110 -2.68 -1.35 16.42
CA ASP A 110 -2.74 0.10 16.15
C ASP A 110 -2.80 0.39 14.65
N HIS A 111 -1.95 -0.25 13.86
CA HIS A 111 -2.00 -0.11 12.40
C HIS A 111 -3.36 -0.51 11.85
N LYS A 112 -3.91 -1.64 12.32
CA LYS A 112 -5.24 -2.12 11.90
C LYS A 112 -6.34 -1.14 12.30
N ARG A 113 -6.30 -0.56 13.50
CA ARG A 113 -7.25 0.48 13.94
C ARG A 113 -7.21 1.70 13.00
N ARG A 114 -6.02 2.25 12.76
CA ARG A 114 -5.84 3.45 11.92
C ARG A 114 -6.31 3.22 10.48
N ILE A 115 -6.05 2.05 9.90
CA ILE A 115 -6.54 1.71 8.55
C ILE A 115 -8.06 1.53 8.55
N ARG A 116 -8.66 0.93 9.60
CA ARG A 116 -10.12 0.83 9.70
C ARG A 116 -10.77 2.22 9.72
N ASP A 117 -10.21 3.16 10.47
CA ASP A 117 -10.74 4.53 10.53
C ASP A 117 -10.59 5.24 9.19
N LEU A 118 -9.45 5.06 8.50
CA LEU A 118 -9.26 5.55 7.13
C LEU A 118 -10.34 5.02 6.17
N VAL A 119 -10.66 3.73 6.21
CA VAL A 119 -11.68 3.12 5.32
C VAL A 119 -13.11 3.53 5.72
N LYS A 120 -13.35 4.02 6.94
CA LYS A 120 -14.65 4.62 7.29
C LYS A 120 -14.84 5.98 6.60
N VAL A 121 -13.78 6.77 6.51
CA VAL A 121 -13.82 8.11 5.87
C VAL A 121 -13.79 7.99 4.35
N HIS A 122 -12.84 7.20 3.82
CA HIS A 122 -12.55 7.09 2.39
C HIS A 122 -12.85 5.68 1.85
N GLY A 123 -13.95 5.07 2.28
CA GLY A 123 -14.32 3.72 1.84
C GLY A 123 -15.01 3.71 0.48
N HIS A 124 -14.41 3.05 -0.52
CA HIS A 124 -15.14 2.65 -1.74
C HIS A 124 -15.99 1.40 -1.45
N GLU A 125 -17.21 1.30 -1.99
CA GLU A 125 -18.16 0.20 -1.68
C GLU A 125 -17.55 -1.20 -1.85
N ALA A 126 -17.05 -1.53 -3.05
CA ALA A 126 -16.45 -2.83 -3.33
C ALA A 126 -15.10 -3.05 -2.59
N VAL A 127 -14.14 -2.12 -2.76
CA VAL A 127 -12.77 -2.31 -2.25
C VAL A 127 -12.68 -2.15 -0.73
N GLY A 128 -13.42 -1.21 -0.15
CA GLY A 128 -13.43 -0.95 1.28
C GLY A 128 -13.97 -2.11 2.10
N ALA A 129 -15.00 -2.81 1.60
CA ALA A 129 -15.51 -4.03 2.22
C ALA A 129 -14.44 -5.14 2.26
N GLU A 130 -13.70 -5.33 1.17
CA GLU A 130 -12.61 -6.29 1.11
C GLU A 130 -11.47 -5.92 2.07
N VAL A 131 -11.08 -4.64 2.15
CA VAL A 131 -10.05 -4.19 3.10
C VAL A 131 -10.47 -4.50 4.54
N LYS A 132 -11.71 -4.18 4.93
CA LYS A 132 -12.24 -4.49 6.28
C LYS A 132 -12.19 -5.99 6.56
N ARG A 133 -12.63 -6.81 5.60
CA ARG A 133 -12.61 -8.28 5.71
C ARG A 133 -11.19 -8.81 5.94
N GLU A 134 -10.21 -8.32 5.16
CA GLU A 134 -8.82 -8.77 5.29
C GLU A 134 -8.17 -8.37 6.61
N LEU A 135 -8.54 -7.21 7.18
CA LEU A 135 -8.04 -6.77 8.49
C LEU A 135 -8.56 -7.61 9.66
N LEU A 136 -9.74 -8.22 9.52
CA LEU A 136 -10.35 -9.10 10.52
C LEU A 136 -9.93 -10.56 10.35
N ALA A 137 -9.23 -10.91 9.28
CA ALA A 137 -8.81 -12.28 9.02
C ALA A 137 -7.83 -12.75 10.13
N PRO A 138 -8.11 -13.90 10.78
CA PRO A 138 -7.23 -14.44 11.81
C PRO A 138 -5.90 -14.92 11.22
N LYS A 139 -4.84 -14.92 12.05
CA LYS A 139 -3.55 -15.49 11.66
C LYS A 139 -3.68 -17.01 11.47
N PRO A 140 -3.13 -17.59 10.39
CA PRO A 140 -3.12 -19.03 10.20
C PRO A 140 -2.39 -19.70 11.38
N GLY A 141 -3.10 -20.54 12.13
CA GLY A 141 -2.57 -21.26 13.30
C GLY A 141 -2.90 -20.63 14.66
N GLU A 142 -3.54 -19.46 14.69
CA GLU A 142 -4.13 -18.91 15.91
C GLU A 142 -5.55 -19.49 16.03
N VAL A 143 -5.75 -20.43 16.96
CA VAL A 143 -7.07 -20.99 17.26
C VAL A 143 -7.95 -19.81 17.68
N ALA A 144 -9.09 -19.63 17.01
CA ALA A 144 -10.08 -18.65 17.43
C ALA A 144 -10.33 -18.83 18.94
N PRO A 145 -10.41 -17.76 19.74
CA PRO A 145 -10.87 -17.91 21.11
C PRO A 145 -12.22 -18.62 21.04
N ALA A 146 -12.28 -19.82 21.60
CA ALA A 146 -13.53 -20.53 21.78
C ALA A 146 -14.39 -19.63 22.67
N ASP A 147 -15.52 -19.17 22.15
CA ASP A 147 -16.50 -18.42 22.90
C ASP A 147 -16.80 -19.19 24.21
N ALA A 148 -16.50 -18.54 25.33
CA ALA A 148 -16.87 -18.93 26.69
C ALA A 148 -17.93 -17.96 27.21
#